data_AF-A0A024EJA4-F1
#
_entry.id   AF-A0A024EJA4-F1
#
_cell.length_a   1.000
_cell.length_b   1.000
_cell.length_c   1.000
_cell.angle_alpha   90.00
_cell.angle_beta   90.00
_cell.angle_gamma   90.00
#
_symmetry.space_group_name_H-M   'P 1'
#
loop_
_entity.id
_entity.type
_entity.pdbx_description
1 polymer ?
#
loop_
_entity_poly.entity_id
_entity_poly.type
_entity_poly.pdbx_seq_one_letter_code
_entity_poly.pdbx_strand_id
1 'polypeptide(L)' 'MEAVLDANQGLADEPQPYRDGVVILLPDLAAPAQEQVTLWD' A
#
# COMPACT_ATOMS: atom_id res chain seq x y z
N MET A 1 -6.04 -0.53 -0.93
CA MET A 1 -5.71 -1.61 0.02
C MET A 1 -5.63 -2.96 -0.66
N GLU A 2 -6.47 -3.26 -1.66
CA GLU A 2 -6.42 -4.54 -2.41
C GLU A 2 -5.05 -4.87 -3.00
N ALA A 3 -4.32 -3.89 -3.55
CA ALA A 3 -2.97 -4.11 -4.08
C ALA A 3 -1.98 -4.75 -3.09
N VAL A 4 -2.16 -4.51 -1.78
CA VAL A 4 -1.34 -5.17 -0.75
C VAL A 4 -1.74 -6.64 -0.62
N LEU A 5 -3.03 -6.96 -0.58
CA LEU A 5 -3.50 -8.34 -0.49
C LEU A 5 -3.16 -9.14 -1.76
N ASP A 6 -3.23 -8.50 -2.94
CA ASP A 6 -2.82 -9.11 -4.20
C ASP A 6 -1.34 -9.49 -4.19
N ALA A 7 -0.49 -8.60 -3.68
CA ALA A 7 0.95 -8.83 -3.52
C ALA A 7 1.30 -9.81 -2.39
N ASN A 8 0.36 -10.11 -1.49
CA ASN A 8 0.56 -10.97 -0.31
C ASN A 8 -0.56 -12.01 -0.20
N GLN A 9 -0.62 -12.94 -1.16
CA GLN A 9 -1.61 -14.03 -1.15
C GLN A 9 -1.56 -14.81 0.17
N GLY A 10 -2.72 -14.95 0.82
CA GLY A 10 -2.86 -15.59 2.14
C GLY A 10 -2.75 -14.64 3.35
N LEU A 11 -2.32 -13.39 3.16
CA LEU A 11 -2.26 -12.39 4.25
C LEU A 11 -3.65 -12.01 4.77
N ALA A 12 -4.68 -12.11 3.92
CA ALA A 12 -6.07 -11.87 4.31
C ALA A 12 -6.64 -12.97 5.24
N ASP A 13 -6.12 -14.20 5.11
CA ASP A 13 -6.55 -15.34 5.93
C ASP A 13 -5.79 -15.40 7.28
N GLU A 14 -4.66 -14.71 7.39
CA GLU A 14 -3.92 -14.59 8.65
C GLU A 14 -4.72 -13.72 9.65
N PRO A 15 -5.05 -14.26 10.84
CA PRO A 15 -5.85 -13.55 11.82
C PRO A 15 -5.10 -12.33 12.35
N GLN A 16 -5.83 -11.21 12.49
CA GLN A 16 -5.30 -10.01 13.13
C GLN A 16 -5.54 -10.07 14.64
N PRO A 17 -4.59 -9.62 15.48
CA PRO A 17 -3.31 -8.98 15.12
C PRO A 17 -2.30 -9.97 14.53
N TYR A 18 -1.54 -9.53 13.53
CA TYR A 18 -0.52 -10.38 12.91
C TYR A 18 0.52 -10.83 13.93
N ARG A 19 0.93 -12.10 13.84
CA ARG A 19 2.03 -12.64 14.64
C ARG A 19 3.36 -11.98 14.28
N ASP A 20 4.31 -12.04 15.20
CA ASP A 20 5.68 -11.58 14.95
C ASP A 20 6.32 -12.35 13.77
N GLY A 21 7.19 -11.66 13.03
CA GLY A 21 7.93 -12.24 11.91
C GLY A 21 7.15 -12.33 10.58
N VAL A 22 5.90 -11.86 10.52
CA VAL A 22 5.18 -11.69 9.26
C VAL A 22 5.85 -10.59 8.43
N VAL A 23 6.32 -10.94 7.23
CA VAL A 23 6.87 -9.99 6.26
C VAL A 23 5.77 -9.61 5.28
N ILE A 24 5.41 -8.33 5.24
CA ILE A 24 4.40 -7.79 4.33
C ILE A 24 5.11 -7.03 3.21
N LEU A 25 4.98 -7.52 1.98
CA LEU A 25 5.50 -6.85 0.80
C LEU A 25 4.58 -5.69 0.42
N LEU A 26 5.10 -4.47 0.44
CA LEU A 26 4.35 -3.33 -0.07
C LEU A 26 4.56 -3.20 -1.58
N PRO A 27 3.49 -3.15 -2.39
CA PRO A 27 3.61 -2.98 -3.83
C PRO A 27 4.09 -1.56 -4.15
N ASP A 28 4.72 -1.40 -5.31
CA ASP A 28 5.02 -0.08 -5.84
C ASP A 28 3.72 0.69 -6.12
N LEU A 29 3.69 1.95 -5.70
CA LEU A 29 2.58 2.86 -5.99
C LEU A 29 2.98 3.80 -7.12
N ALA A 30 2.02 4.12 -7.99
CA ALA A 30 2.19 5.18 -8.96
C ALA A 30 2.57 6.48 -8.23
N ALA A 31 3.47 7.25 -8.84
CA ALA A 31 3.83 8.56 -8.31
C ALA A 31 2.56 9.40 -8.13
N PRO A 32 2.42 10.15 -7.03
CA PRO A 32 1.28 11.00 -6.83
C PRO A 32 1.16 11.99 -7.98
N ALA A 33 -0.06 12.28 -8.42
CA ALA A 33 -0.30 13.31 -9.40
C ALA A 33 0.22 14.65 -8.84
N GLN A 34 1.11 15.29 -9.59
CA GLN A 34 1.62 16.61 -9.23
C GLN A 34 0.62 17.65 -9.75
N GLU A 35 -0.18 18.22 -8.84
CA GLU A 35 -0.99 19.39 -9.17
C GLU A 35 -0.09 20.63 -9.24
N GLN A 36 -0.02 21.25 -10.42
CA GLN A 36 0.61 22.56 -10.57
C GLN A 36 -0.39 23.64 -10.20
N VAL A 37 -0.12 24.34 -9.09
CA VAL A 37 -0.90 25.50 -8.67
C VAL A 37 -0.23 26.75 -9.21
N THR A 38 -0.93 27.51 -10.05
CA THR A 38 -0.51 28.85 -10.46
C THR A 38 -0.84 29.84 -9.33
N LEU A 39 0.17 30.52 -8.81
CA LEU A 39 -0.03 31.65 -7.91
C LEU A 39 -0.25 32.92 -8.74
N TRP A 40 -1.19 33.77 -8.32
CA TRP A 40 -1.43 35.07 -8.94
C TRP A 40 -0.30 36.04 -8.57
N ASP A 41 0.16 36.85 -9.53
CA ASP A 41 1.01 38.04 -9.31
C ASP A 41 0.18 39.23 -8.79
#